data_AF-A0A1G9TX71-F1
#
_entry.id   AF-A0A1G9TX71-F1
#
_cell.length_a   1.000
_cell.length_b   1.000
_cell.length_c   1.000
_cell.angle_alpha   90.00
_cell.angle_beta   90.00
_cell.angle_gamma   90.00
#
_symmetry.space_group_name_H-M   'P 1'
#
loop_
_entity.id
_entity.type
_entity.pdbx_description
1 polymer ?
#
loop_
_entity_poly.entity_id
_entity_poly.type
_entity_poly.pdbx_seq_one_letter_code
_entity_poly.pdbx_strand_id
1 'polypeptide(L)'
;MSGTRWRIGRLLLAAALGTAWLTGGPAPGAVAAQREPVILVHGWMSNSWSFHGMSAVLREAGHPVYAMDLPGQDNLVNAVAVGRLVDDVVARHGGKVHLVGHSMGGLSTRHYLKFLGGTAHVRHYVSMGSPQYGSTDACLLPELLGGQMCHSSRFLAGLNAGDDTPGSVRYTTIRSTLDRPAEANRLDGGACFHDIPGVPHADEPSSPKFSAAVLATIGGVCPGRFVVLPPLADNGIRRGTR
;
A
#
# COMPACT_ATOMS: atom_id res chain seq x y z
N MET A 1 -45.28 -76.05 -29.25
CA MET A 1 -46.55 -76.55 -28.66
C MET A 1 -46.34 -76.67 -27.15
N SER A 2 -47.26 -76.08 -26.38
CA SER A 2 -47.53 -76.22 -24.92
C SER A 2 -46.32 -76.36 -23.95
N GLY A 3 -46.08 -75.53 -22.94
CA GLY A 3 -46.94 -74.61 -22.20
C GLY A 3 -46.75 -74.84 -20.69
N THR A 4 -46.93 -73.77 -19.90
CA THR A 4 -47.36 -73.78 -18.48
C THR A 4 -46.32 -74.26 -17.42
N ARG A 5 -46.11 -73.69 -16.21
CA ARG A 5 -46.83 -72.74 -15.31
C ARG A 5 -45.84 -72.01 -14.38
N TRP A 6 -46.27 -70.83 -13.95
CA TRP A 6 -45.75 -69.96 -12.88
C TRP A 6 -45.70 -70.61 -11.49
N ARG A 7 -44.72 -70.21 -10.67
CA ARG A 7 -44.90 -69.98 -9.22
C ARG A 7 -44.02 -68.82 -8.74
N ILE A 8 -44.68 -67.86 -8.08
CA ILE A 8 -44.12 -66.68 -7.43
C ILE A 8 -43.67 -67.07 -6.01
N GLY A 9 -42.45 -66.70 -5.62
CA GLY A 9 -41.99 -66.75 -4.23
C GLY A 9 -41.46 -65.38 -3.82
N ARG A 10 -42.13 -64.73 -2.85
CA ARG A 10 -41.71 -63.47 -2.24
C ARG A 10 -40.50 -63.72 -1.33
N LEU A 11 -39.40 -63.02 -1.56
CA LEU A 11 -38.26 -62.94 -0.65
C LEU A 11 -38.24 -61.56 0.02
N LEU A 12 -38.38 -61.55 1.35
CA LEU A 12 -38.18 -60.37 2.20
C LEU A 12 -36.67 -60.18 2.40
N LEU A 13 -36.10 -59.07 1.93
CA LEU A 13 -34.77 -58.62 2.34
C LEU A 13 -34.90 -57.69 3.55
N ALA A 14 -34.32 -58.10 4.68
CA ALA A 14 -34.07 -57.22 5.81
C ALA A 14 -32.83 -56.35 5.52
N ALA A 15 -33.00 -55.02 5.57
CA ALA A 15 -31.90 -54.07 5.45
C ALA A 15 -31.22 -53.87 6.81
N ALA A 16 -29.93 -54.20 6.90
CA ALA A 16 -29.09 -53.85 8.05
C ALA A 16 -28.48 -52.45 7.82
N LEU A 17 -28.89 -51.47 8.61
CA LEU A 17 -28.26 -50.14 8.67
C LEU A 17 -27.02 -50.21 9.57
N GLY A 18 -25.84 -50.21 8.96
CA GLY A 18 -24.57 -50.01 9.67
C GLY A 18 -24.29 -48.52 9.85
N THR A 19 -24.29 -48.02 11.08
CA THR A 19 -23.82 -46.67 11.42
C THR A 19 -22.31 -46.70 11.64
N ALA A 20 -21.56 -46.23 10.64
CA ALA A 20 -20.13 -45.96 10.78
C ALA A 20 -19.94 -44.65 11.58
N TRP A 21 -19.31 -44.74 12.74
CA TRP A 21 -18.88 -43.58 13.52
C TRP A 21 -17.65 -42.96 12.85
N LEU A 22 -17.82 -41.80 12.21
CA LEU A 22 -16.71 -40.97 11.76
C LEU A 22 -16.13 -40.24 12.98
N THR A 23 -15.02 -40.74 13.53
CA THR A 23 -14.20 -39.98 14.48
C THR A 23 -13.36 -38.94 13.74
N GLY A 24 -14.01 -37.85 13.33
CA GLY A 24 -13.34 -36.66 12.82
C GLY A 24 -12.63 -35.92 13.95
N GLY A 25 -11.37 -36.23 14.21
CA GLY A 25 -10.51 -35.38 15.02
C GLY A 25 -10.35 -34.00 14.38
N PRO A 26 -10.16 -32.92 15.15
CA PRO A 26 -9.94 -31.60 14.58
C PRO A 26 -8.69 -31.63 13.70
N ALA A 27 -8.84 -31.20 12.45
CA ALA A 27 -7.70 -30.97 11.57
C ALA A 27 -6.72 -30.03 12.29
N PRO A 28 -5.40 -30.27 12.23
CA PRO A 28 -4.42 -29.34 12.79
C PRO A 28 -4.75 -27.95 12.27
N GLY A 29 -5.04 -27.03 13.21
CA GLY A 29 -5.56 -25.71 12.90
C GLY A 29 -4.68 -25.05 11.87
N ALA A 30 -5.27 -24.66 10.74
CA ALA A 30 -4.62 -23.74 9.82
C ALA A 30 -4.24 -22.51 10.65
N VAL A 31 -2.95 -22.32 10.90
CA VAL A 31 -2.43 -21.05 11.38
C VAL A 31 -2.92 -20.03 10.37
N ALA A 32 -3.89 -19.21 10.77
CA ALA A 32 -4.40 -18.15 9.93
C ALA A 32 -3.18 -17.34 9.48
N ALA A 33 -2.97 -17.26 8.16
CA ALA A 33 -1.83 -16.53 7.62
C ALA A 33 -1.85 -15.12 8.21
N GLN A 34 -0.81 -14.78 8.98
CA GLN A 34 -0.71 -13.49 9.64
C GLN A 34 -0.79 -12.40 8.56
N ARG A 35 -1.64 -11.39 8.77
CA ARG A 35 -1.77 -10.28 7.84
C ARG A 35 -0.42 -9.59 7.68
N GLU A 36 -0.09 -9.18 6.45
CA GLU A 36 1.15 -8.48 6.15
C GLU A 36 1.28 -7.18 6.96
N PRO A 37 2.46 -6.86 7.52
CA PRO A 37 2.64 -5.64 8.29
C PRO A 37 2.43 -4.36 7.47
N VAL A 38 1.95 -3.31 8.13
CA VAL A 38 1.83 -1.96 7.56
C VAL A 38 2.82 -1.03 8.27
N ILE A 39 3.62 -0.32 7.49
CA ILE A 39 4.50 0.75 7.99
C ILE A 39 3.95 2.10 7.54
N LEU A 40 3.76 3.01 8.49
CA LEU A 40 3.21 4.35 8.30
C LEU A 40 4.33 5.38 8.43
N VAL A 41 4.49 6.23 7.40
CA VAL A 41 5.60 7.17 7.25
C VAL A 41 5.04 8.60 7.15
N HIS A 42 5.34 9.43 8.15
CA HIS A 42 4.71 10.76 8.28
C HIS A 42 5.32 11.80 7.34
N GLY A 43 4.62 12.94 7.21
CA GLY A 43 5.04 14.07 6.40
C GLY A 43 5.98 15.06 7.08
N TRP A 44 6.21 16.19 6.41
CA TRP A 44 7.06 17.27 6.87
C TRP A 44 6.54 17.88 8.19
N MET A 45 7.45 18.15 9.14
CA MET A 45 7.13 18.72 10.46
C MET A 45 6.04 17.95 11.26
N SER A 46 5.86 16.66 10.97
CA SER A 46 4.93 15.77 11.66
C SER A 46 5.68 14.72 12.49
N ASN A 47 4.95 13.74 13.03
CA ASN A 47 5.47 12.59 13.75
C ASN A 47 4.51 11.40 13.63
N SER A 48 4.90 10.25 14.20
CA SER A 48 4.16 8.99 14.17
C SER A 48 2.74 9.09 14.76
N TRP A 49 2.50 10.01 15.72
CA TRP A 49 1.20 10.18 16.36
C TRP A 49 0.10 10.64 15.39
N SER A 50 0.46 11.33 14.30
CA SER A 50 -0.51 11.74 13.27
C SER A 50 -1.35 10.58 12.73
N PHE A 51 -0.81 9.36 12.76
CA PHE A 51 -1.49 8.13 12.34
C PHE A 51 -2.22 7.38 13.46
N HIS A 52 -2.42 7.96 14.64
CA HIS A 52 -2.98 7.21 15.78
C HIS A 52 -4.32 6.54 15.43
N GLY A 53 -5.25 7.29 14.82
CA GLY A 53 -6.55 6.76 14.39
C GLY A 53 -6.43 5.68 13.31
N MET A 54 -5.64 5.93 12.27
CA MET A 54 -5.39 4.95 11.20
C MET A 54 -4.74 3.66 11.74
N SER A 55 -3.82 3.79 12.69
CA SER A 55 -3.17 2.65 13.33
C SER A 55 -4.16 1.78 14.09
N ALA A 56 -5.16 2.38 14.75
CA ALA A 56 -6.23 1.64 15.41
C ALA A 56 -7.06 0.84 14.40
N VAL A 57 -7.51 1.48 13.31
CA VAL A 57 -8.29 0.83 12.23
C VAL A 57 -7.53 -0.35 11.61
N LEU A 58 -6.25 -0.17 11.30
CA LEU A 58 -5.43 -1.21 10.68
C LEU A 58 -5.15 -2.38 11.64
N ARG A 59 -4.93 -2.11 12.93
CA ARG A 59 -4.75 -3.15 13.96
C ARG A 59 -6.03 -3.93 14.20
N GLU A 60 -7.18 -3.26 14.23
CA GLU A 60 -8.50 -3.91 14.33
C GLU A 60 -8.75 -4.83 13.13
N ALA A 61 -8.27 -4.46 11.94
CA ALA A 61 -8.28 -5.32 10.76
C ALA A 61 -7.23 -6.47 10.79
N GLY A 62 -6.45 -6.59 11.88
CA GLY A 62 -5.53 -7.69 12.13
C GLY A 62 -4.11 -7.49 11.59
N HIS A 63 -3.76 -6.31 11.05
CA HIS A 63 -2.41 -6.03 10.58
C HIS A 63 -1.47 -5.66 11.74
N PRO A 64 -0.23 -6.16 11.78
CA PRO A 64 0.85 -5.53 12.55
C PRO A 64 1.12 -4.12 12.01
N VAL A 65 1.13 -3.10 12.87
CA VAL A 65 1.29 -1.70 12.44
C VAL A 65 2.47 -1.02 13.13
N TYR A 66 3.33 -0.43 12.31
CA TYR A 66 4.53 0.32 12.69
C TYR A 66 4.41 1.76 12.17
N ALA A 67 4.17 2.73 13.05
CA ALA A 67 4.27 4.14 12.70
C ALA A 67 5.65 4.64 13.11
N MET A 68 6.43 5.17 12.17
CA MET A 68 7.81 5.58 12.43
C MET A 68 7.92 7.09 12.62
N ASP A 69 8.81 7.53 13.50
CA ASP A 69 9.30 8.90 13.54
C ASP A 69 10.52 9.03 12.60
N LEU A 70 10.40 9.91 11.61
CA LEU A 70 11.47 10.18 10.66
C LEU A 70 12.61 10.96 11.34
N PRO A 71 13.88 10.69 10.97
CA PRO A 71 15.04 11.37 11.56
C PRO A 71 15.13 12.86 11.23
N GLY A 72 14.39 13.34 10.22
CA GLY A 72 14.36 14.75 9.85
C GLY A 72 13.53 15.02 8.59
N GLN A 73 13.88 16.08 7.87
CA GLN A 73 13.16 16.56 6.67
C GLN A 73 13.93 16.32 5.36
N ASP A 74 14.96 15.48 5.41
CA ASP A 74 15.75 15.04 4.25
C ASP A 74 15.23 13.67 3.77
N ASN A 75 14.61 13.63 2.59
CA ASN A 75 14.05 12.43 1.99
C ASN A 75 15.09 11.34 1.72
N LEU A 76 16.36 11.67 1.48
CA LEU A 76 17.41 10.67 1.25
C LEU A 76 17.74 9.95 2.56
N VAL A 77 17.93 10.70 3.64
CA VAL A 77 18.15 10.14 4.98
C VAL A 77 16.92 9.36 5.45
N ASN A 78 15.73 9.93 5.23
CA ASN A 78 14.47 9.29 5.57
C ASN A 78 14.26 7.97 4.80
N ALA A 79 14.62 7.91 3.51
CA ALA A 79 14.52 6.67 2.72
C ALA A 79 15.40 5.54 3.27
N VAL A 80 16.61 5.85 3.76
CA VAL A 80 17.47 4.88 4.43
C VAL A 80 16.84 4.39 5.74
N ALA A 81 16.24 5.29 6.52
CA ALA A 81 15.54 4.92 7.75
C ALA A 81 14.30 4.04 7.48
N VAL A 82 13.53 4.34 6.43
CA VAL A 82 12.42 3.51 5.96
C VAL A 82 12.93 2.11 5.60
N GLY A 83 14.01 2.01 4.84
CA GLY A 83 14.58 0.72 4.44
C GLY A 83 14.99 -0.15 5.62
N ARG A 84 15.67 0.43 6.63
CA ARG A 84 16.03 -0.30 7.85
C ARG A 84 14.81 -0.84 8.60
N LEU A 85 13.76 -0.03 8.74
CA LEU A 85 12.53 -0.49 9.38
C LEU A 85 11.83 -1.58 8.56
N VAL A 86 11.84 -1.49 7.23
CA VAL A 86 11.32 -2.55 6.37
C VAL A 86 12.08 -3.86 6.59
N ASP A 87 13.41 -3.81 6.63
CA ASP A 87 14.25 -5.00 6.86
C ASP A 87 13.94 -5.64 8.22
N ASP A 88 13.86 -4.84 9.29
CA ASP A 88 13.52 -5.32 10.63
C ASP A 88 12.12 -5.96 10.69
N VAL A 89 11.13 -5.35 10.03
CA VAL A 89 9.76 -5.84 10.00
C VAL A 89 9.65 -7.12 9.17
N VAL A 90 10.32 -7.20 8.01
CA VAL A 90 10.37 -8.40 7.19
C VAL A 90 11.10 -9.53 7.92
N ALA A 91 12.21 -9.25 8.61
CA ALA A 91 12.91 -10.24 9.41
C ALA A 91 12.02 -10.80 10.54
N ARG A 92 11.13 -9.97 11.11
CA ARG A 92 10.24 -10.37 12.21
C ARG A 92 9.01 -11.15 11.78
N HIS A 93 8.38 -10.76 10.67
CA HIS A 93 7.08 -11.34 10.24
C HIS A 93 7.19 -12.23 9.00
N GLY A 94 8.29 -12.16 8.26
CA GLY A 94 8.43 -12.76 6.94
C GLY A 94 7.58 -12.07 5.88
N GLY A 95 7.75 -12.49 4.63
CA GLY A 95 6.94 -12.01 3.50
C GLY A 95 7.21 -10.55 3.12
N LYS A 96 6.16 -9.86 2.68
CA LYS A 96 6.21 -8.46 2.24
C LYS A 96 5.47 -7.55 3.23
N VAL A 97 5.75 -6.25 3.14
CA VAL A 97 5.05 -5.20 3.91
C VAL A 97 4.22 -4.29 3.00
N HIS A 98 3.31 -3.54 3.60
CA HIS A 98 2.67 -2.38 2.99
C HIS A 98 3.34 -1.10 3.50
N LEU A 99 3.68 -0.18 2.60
CA LEU A 99 4.17 1.15 2.96
C LEU A 99 3.09 2.18 2.68
N VAL A 100 2.75 2.98 3.69
CA VAL A 100 1.81 4.10 3.58
C VAL A 100 2.54 5.38 3.97
N GLY A 101 2.75 6.27 3.00
CA GLY A 101 3.44 7.54 3.21
C GLY A 101 2.49 8.72 3.07
N HIS A 102 2.51 9.64 4.03
CA HIS A 102 1.80 10.91 3.94
C HIS A 102 2.74 12.03 3.52
N SER A 103 2.30 12.89 2.58
CA SER A 103 3.03 14.08 2.15
C SER A 103 4.50 13.74 1.80
N MET A 104 5.48 14.38 2.45
CA MET A 104 6.91 14.07 2.33
C MET A 104 7.25 12.58 2.55
N GLY A 105 6.58 11.89 3.47
CA GLY A 105 6.80 10.48 3.77
C GLY A 105 6.55 9.58 2.57
N GLY A 106 5.62 9.96 1.68
CA GLY A 106 5.39 9.27 0.41
C GLY A 106 6.59 9.35 -0.53
N LEU A 107 7.29 10.48 -0.57
CA LEU A 107 8.49 10.68 -1.40
C LEU A 107 9.69 9.89 -0.87
N SER A 108 9.92 9.95 0.45
CA SER A 108 10.97 9.16 1.11
C SER A 108 10.79 7.66 0.86
N THR A 109 9.55 7.20 1.00
CA THR A 109 9.15 5.80 0.75
C THR A 109 9.37 5.41 -0.72
N ARG A 110 9.00 6.27 -1.67
CA ARG A 110 9.16 6.00 -3.10
C ARG A 110 10.64 5.98 -3.51
N HIS A 111 11.48 6.82 -2.89
CA HIS A 111 12.92 6.78 -3.09
C HIS A 111 13.52 5.44 -2.64
N TYR A 112 13.10 4.93 -1.48
CA TYR A 112 13.49 3.59 -1.01
C TYR A 112 13.14 2.49 -2.02
N LEU A 113 11.91 2.52 -2.57
CA LEU A 113 11.49 1.56 -3.59
C LEU A 113 12.37 1.63 -4.84
N LYS A 114 12.62 2.84 -5.36
CA LYS A 114 13.25 3.03 -6.67
C LYS A 114 14.77 2.81 -6.64
N PHE A 115 15.45 3.18 -5.55
CA PHE A 115 16.92 3.23 -5.54
C PHE A 115 17.57 2.33 -4.49
N LEU A 116 16.82 1.86 -3.49
CA LEU A 116 17.38 1.12 -2.35
C LEU A 116 16.86 -0.33 -2.28
N GLY A 117 16.34 -0.87 -3.39
CA GLY A 117 15.93 -2.27 -3.51
C GLY A 117 14.56 -2.61 -2.90
N GLY A 118 13.78 -1.60 -2.49
CA GLY A 118 12.53 -1.83 -1.74
C GLY A 118 11.44 -2.61 -2.49
N THR A 119 11.48 -2.67 -3.81
CA THR A 119 10.47 -3.41 -4.61
C THR A 119 10.42 -4.91 -4.31
N ALA A 120 11.51 -5.48 -3.79
CA ALA A 120 11.55 -6.88 -3.37
C ALA A 120 10.72 -7.15 -2.10
N HIS A 121 10.61 -6.15 -1.22
CA HIS A 121 10.06 -6.30 0.14
C HIS A 121 8.66 -5.71 0.31
N VAL A 122 8.19 -4.93 -0.66
CA VAL A 122 6.92 -4.19 -0.55
C VAL A 122 5.86 -4.80 -1.48
N ARG A 123 4.64 -4.95 -0.97
CA ARG A 123 3.47 -5.37 -1.77
C ARG A 123 2.67 -4.17 -2.26
N HIS A 124 2.36 -3.24 -1.36
CA HIS A 124 1.63 -2.02 -1.68
C HIS A 124 2.42 -0.79 -1.27
N TYR A 125 2.48 0.18 -2.17
CA TYR A 125 2.86 1.55 -1.90
C TYR A 125 1.61 2.41 -1.94
N VAL A 126 1.29 3.06 -0.83
CA VAL A 126 0.15 3.97 -0.71
C VAL A 126 0.67 5.36 -0.37
N SER A 127 0.55 6.26 -1.32
CA SER A 127 0.84 7.69 -1.17
C SER A 127 -0.42 8.42 -0.73
N MET A 128 -0.34 9.27 0.29
CA MET A 128 -1.42 10.14 0.75
C MET A 128 -1.01 11.60 0.61
N GLY A 129 -1.71 12.35 -0.25
CA GLY A 129 -1.46 13.78 -0.49
C GLY A 129 -0.01 14.11 -0.87
N SER A 130 0.77 13.13 -1.36
CA SER A 130 2.20 13.29 -1.53
C SER A 130 2.50 14.07 -2.81
N PRO A 131 3.33 15.13 -2.76
CA PRO A 131 3.69 15.90 -3.94
C PRO A 131 4.76 15.16 -4.75
N GLN A 132 4.37 14.07 -5.42
CA GLN A 132 5.21 13.23 -6.30
C GLN A 132 6.01 14.03 -7.32
N TYR A 133 5.45 15.12 -7.84
CA TYR A 133 6.12 16.05 -8.76
C TYR A 133 6.45 17.41 -8.13
N GLY A 134 6.34 17.49 -6.82
CA GLY A 134 6.76 18.62 -6.00
C GLY A 134 5.69 19.67 -5.72
N SER A 135 6.07 20.57 -4.82
CA SER A 135 5.30 21.74 -4.41
C SER A 135 6.16 23.00 -4.58
N THR A 136 5.55 24.07 -5.09
CA THR A 136 6.24 25.37 -5.24
C THR A 136 6.58 25.99 -3.89
N ASP A 137 5.75 25.78 -2.86
CA ASP A 137 5.98 26.35 -1.53
C ASP A 137 7.26 25.80 -0.89
N ALA A 138 7.58 24.54 -1.17
CA ALA A 138 8.80 23.91 -0.69
C ALA A 138 10.08 24.51 -1.31
N CYS A 139 9.98 25.26 -2.41
CA CYS A 139 11.14 25.91 -3.05
C CYS A 139 11.72 27.06 -2.22
N LEU A 140 11.00 27.51 -1.19
CA LEU A 140 11.50 28.52 -0.24
C LEU A 140 12.25 27.91 0.95
N LEU A 141 12.27 26.58 1.08
CA LEU A 141 12.88 25.89 2.19
C LEU A 141 14.33 25.48 1.87
N PRO A 142 15.23 25.46 2.89
CA PRO A 142 16.54 24.84 2.74
C PRO A 142 16.43 23.36 2.32
N GLU A 143 17.37 22.88 1.50
CA GLU A 143 17.30 21.56 0.88
C GLU A 143 17.04 20.43 1.89
N LEU A 144 17.81 20.39 2.98
CA LEU A 144 17.72 19.36 4.03
C LEU A 144 16.57 19.60 5.03
N LEU A 145 15.85 20.71 4.91
CA LEU A 145 14.73 21.10 5.78
C LEU A 145 13.37 21.08 5.04
N GLY A 146 13.26 20.24 4.01
CA GLY A 146 12.06 20.07 3.19
C GLY A 146 12.17 20.62 1.77
N GLY A 147 13.25 21.35 1.44
CA GLY A 147 13.48 21.92 0.11
C GLY A 147 13.59 20.88 -1.00
N GLN A 148 13.89 19.62 -0.68
CA GLN A 148 13.82 18.51 -1.65
C GLN A 148 12.42 18.30 -2.24
N MET A 149 11.34 18.73 -1.58
CA MET A 149 9.98 18.67 -2.14
C MET A 149 9.71 19.76 -3.19
N CYS A 150 10.63 20.71 -3.39
CA CYS A 150 10.53 21.70 -4.45
C CYS A 150 10.51 21.03 -5.81
N HIS A 151 9.56 21.39 -6.69
CA HIS A 151 9.41 20.79 -8.01
C HIS A 151 10.67 20.89 -8.92
N SER A 152 11.60 21.80 -8.61
CA SER A 152 12.87 21.97 -9.33
C SER A 152 14.08 21.38 -8.61
N SER A 153 13.88 20.67 -7.49
CA SER A 153 14.97 20.05 -6.74
C SER A 153 15.63 18.92 -7.53
N ARG A 154 16.93 18.70 -7.27
CA ARG A 154 17.66 17.55 -7.84
C ARG A 154 17.09 16.22 -7.35
N PHE A 155 16.59 16.18 -6.12
CA PHE A 155 15.93 15.01 -5.56
C PHE A 155 14.72 14.60 -6.40
N LEU A 156 13.78 15.52 -6.67
CA LEU A 156 12.58 15.20 -7.47
C LEU A 156 12.91 14.96 -8.93
N ALA A 157 13.87 15.69 -9.51
CA ALA A 157 14.35 15.43 -10.86
C ALA A 157 14.90 13.99 -11.00
N GLY A 158 15.64 13.49 -10.01
CA GLY A 158 16.12 12.11 -9.97
C GLY A 158 15.01 11.10 -9.71
N LEU A 159 14.13 11.36 -8.73
CA LEU A 159 13.04 10.47 -8.37
C LEU A 159 12.06 10.23 -9.54
N ASN A 160 11.79 11.27 -10.32
CA ASN A 160 10.87 11.23 -11.46
C ASN A 160 11.56 10.94 -12.81
N ALA A 161 12.85 10.60 -12.79
CA ALA A 161 13.53 10.16 -14.01
C ALA A 161 13.14 8.71 -14.34
N GLY A 162 12.53 8.48 -15.50
CA GLY A 162 12.03 7.16 -15.91
C GLY A 162 10.80 6.72 -15.12
N ASP A 163 10.51 5.41 -15.11
CA ASP A 163 9.30 4.84 -14.51
C ASP A 163 9.12 5.20 -13.02
N ASP A 164 7.95 5.72 -12.68
CA ASP A 164 7.54 6.09 -11.34
C ASP A 164 7.11 4.89 -10.49
N THR A 165 6.74 3.79 -11.14
CA THR A 165 6.09 2.61 -10.58
C THR A 165 6.90 1.32 -10.76
N PRO A 166 8.20 1.29 -10.38
CA PRO A 166 9.08 0.17 -10.70
C PRO A 166 8.69 -1.16 -10.04
N GLY A 167 8.97 -2.25 -10.74
CA GLY A 167 8.85 -3.61 -10.21
C GLY A 167 7.41 -4.10 -10.07
N SER A 168 7.19 -5.05 -9.16
CA SER A 168 5.89 -5.71 -8.98
C SER A 168 5.02 -5.06 -7.89
N VAL A 169 5.39 -3.87 -7.40
CA VAL A 169 4.68 -3.19 -6.31
C VAL A 169 3.34 -2.66 -6.84
N ARG A 170 2.29 -2.73 -6.02
CA ARG A 170 1.01 -2.09 -6.35
C ARG A 170 1.02 -0.65 -5.86
N TYR A 171 0.96 0.29 -6.80
CA TYR A 171 1.00 1.72 -6.51
C TYR A 171 -0.40 2.31 -6.40
N THR A 172 -0.65 3.02 -5.32
CA THR A 172 -1.87 3.79 -5.10
C THR A 172 -1.54 5.19 -4.60
N THR A 173 -2.23 6.18 -5.14
CA THR A 173 -2.22 7.55 -4.65
C THR A 173 -3.64 7.92 -4.22
N ILE A 174 -3.74 8.33 -2.96
CA ILE A 174 -4.95 8.83 -2.32
C ILE A 174 -4.68 10.29 -2.04
N ARG A 175 -5.62 11.18 -2.33
CA ARG A 175 -5.42 12.60 -2.04
C ARG A 175 -6.71 13.27 -1.66
N SER A 176 -6.59 14.42 -1.00
CA SER A 176 -7.72 15.30 -0.80
C SER A 176 -8.01 16.09 -2.07
N THR A 177 -9.28 16.36 -2.34
CA THR A 177 -9.68 17.35 -3.37
C THR A 177 -9.21 18.77 -3.04
N LEU A 178 -8.74 19.00 -1.82
CA LEU A 178 -8.15 20.26 -1.37
C LEU A 178 -6.65 20.37 -1.67
N ASP A 179 -5.94 19.26 -1.89
CA ASP A 179 -4.52 19.31 -2.25
C ASP A 179 -4.34 19.95 -3.62
N ARG A 180 -3.37 20.86 -3.79
CA ARG A 180 -3.12 21.54 -5.06
C ARG A 180 -1.62 21.65 -5.37
N PRO A 181 -1.22 21.60 -6.65
CA PRO A 181 -2.03 21.20 -7.80
C PRO A 181 -2.34 19.69 -7.77
N ALA A 182 -3.42 19.26 -8.43
CA ALA A 182 -3.86 17.87 -8.44
C ALA A 182 -2.80 16.93 -9.05
N GLU A 183 -2.15 17.45 -10.08
CA GLU A 183 -1.14 16.82 -10.91
C GLU A 183 0.12 16.47 -10.11
N ALA A 184 0.37 17.15 -8.99
CA ALA A 184 1.49 16.84 -8.12
C ALA A 184 1.41 15.45 -7.51
N ASN A 185 0.22 14.83 -7.41
CA ASN A 185 0.02 13.49 -6.85
C ASN A 185 0.11 12.37 -7.91
N ARG A 186 0.43 12.73 -9.16
CA ARG A 186 0.54 11.80 -10.29
C ARG A 186 1.67 10.79 -10.06
N LEU A 187 1.49 9.58 -10.59
CA LEU A 187 2.56 8.66 -10.94
C LEU A 187 2.35 8.27 -12.41
N ASP A 188 3.41 8.27 -13.21
CA ASP A 188 3.40 7.58 -14.50
C ASP A 188 3.37 6.05 -14.30
N GLY A 189 3.20 5.29 -15.39
CA GLY A 189 2.98 3.85 -15.28
C GLY A 189 1.62 3.51 -14.67
N GLY A 190 1.52 2.34 -14.05
CA GLY A 190 0.25 1.78 -13.58
C GLY A 190 -0.01 2.06 -12.10
N ALA A 191 -0.97 2.95 -11.80
CA ALA A 191 -1.35 3.26 -10.43
C ALA A 191 -2.86 3.42 -10.24
N CYS A 192 -3.33 3.16 -9.02
CA CYS A 192 -4.67 3.50 -8.57
C CYS A 192 -4.73 4.95 -8.05
N PHE A 193 -5.71 5.72 -8.50
CA PHE A 193 -5.91 7.11 -8.10
C PHE A 193 -7.25 7.28 -7.39
N HIS A 194 -7.25 7.81 -6.17
CA HIS A 194 -8.45 8.01 -5.37
C HIS A 194 -8.50 9.43 -4.79
N ASP A 195 -9.51 10.20 -5.16
CA ASP A 195 -9.77 11.53 -4.60
C ASP A 195 -10.79 11.44 -3.46
N ILE A 196 -10.45 12.02 -2.30
CA ILE A 196 -11.31 12.12 -1.12
C ILE A 196 -11.75 13.57 -0.93
N PRO A 197 -13.06 13.87 -0.95
CA PRO A 197 -13.54 15.24 -0.82
C PRO A 197 -13.31 15.86 0.58
N GLY A 198 -12.72 17.06 0.58
CA GLY A 198 -12.85 18.04 1.65
C GLY A 198 -12.07 17.75 2.95
N VAL A 199 -10.96 17.01 2.87
CA VAL A 199 -10.10 16.75 4.04
C VAL A 199 -8.91 17.72 4.01
N PRO A 200 -8.65 18.53 5.04
CA PRO A 200 -7.43 19.33 5.08
C PRO A 200 -6.18 18.46 5.02
N HIS A 201 -5.13 18.91 4.32
CA HIS A 201 -3.92 18.13 4.09
C HIS A 201 -3.27 17.57 5.38
N ALA A 202 -3.26 18.37 6.44
CA ALA A 202 -2.72 17.98 7.75
C ALA A 202 -3.55 16.91 8.47
N ASP A 203 -4.83 16.80 8.14
CA ASP A 203 -5.80 15.90 8.79
C ASP A 203 -5.93 14.56 8.04
N GLU A 204 -5.33 14.41 6.87
CA GLU A 204 -5.39 13.16 6.10
C GLU A 204 -4.94 11.92 6.91
N PRO A 205 -3.84 11.95 7.69
CA PRO A 205 -3.40 10.81 8.50
C PRO A 205 -4.39 10.38 9.60
N SER A 206 -5.16 11.32 10.13
CA SER A 206 -6.12 11.08 11.22
C SER A 206 -7.56 10.88 10.69
N SER A 207 -7.78 11.12 9.40
CA SER A 207 -9.09 11.02 8.76
C SER A 207 -9.58 9.57 8.66
N PRO A 208 -10.81 9.28 9.12
CA PRO A 208 -11.43 7.97 8.91
C PRO A 208 -11.61 7.62 7.43
N LYS A 209 -11.82 8.62 6.56
CA LYS A 209 -11.97 8.42 5.11
C LYS A 209 -10.67 7.88 4.50
N PHE A 210 -9.54 8.46 4.86
CA PHE A 210 -8.23 7.99 4.42
C PHE A 210 -7.89 6.63 5.02
N SER A 211 -8.20 6.41 6.30
CA SER A 211 -8.00 5.11 6.96
C SER A 211 -8.76 3.98 6.24
N ALA A 212 -10.01 4.23 5.87
CA ALA A 212 -10.82 3.27 5.10
C ALA A 212 -10.25 3.02 3.68
N ALA A 213 -9.81 4.08 2.99
CA ALA A 213 -9.22 3.95 1.65
C ALA A 213 -7.87 3.20 1.67
N VAL A 214 -7.04 3.43 2.69
CA VAL A 214 -5.79 2.69 2.92
C VAL A 214 -6.10 1.21 3.18
N LEU A 215 -7.05 0.91 4.08
CA LEU A 215 -7.44 -0.46 4.40
C LEU A 215 -7.96 -1.21 3.17
N ALA A 216 -8.82 -0.58 2.35
CA ALA A 216 -9.28 -1.16 1.10
C ALA A 216 -8.12 -1.44 0.13
N THR A 217 -7.17 -0.49 0.04
CA THR A 217 -6.00 -0.59 -0.84
C THR A 217 -5.11 -1.77 -0.49
N ILE A 218 -4.73 -1.92 0.78
CA ILE A 218 -3.87 -3.03 1.22
C ILE A 218 -4.63 -4.38 1.22
N GLY A 219 -5.97 -4.33 1.24
CA GLY A 219 -6.84 -5.48 0.98
C GLY A 219 -6.90 -5.90 -0.50
N GLY A 220 -6.21 -5.19 -1.41
CA GLY A 220 -6.12 -5.53 -2.83
C GLY A 220 -7.12 -4.81 -3.73
N VAL A 221 -7.94 -3.92 -3.19
CA VAL A 221 -8.93 -3.15 -3.96
C VAL A 221 -8.32 -1.82 -4.42
N CYS A 222 -8.60 -1.38 -5.65
CA CYS A 222 -8.35 0.00 -6.04
C CYS A 222 -9.58 0.85 -5.62
N PRO A 223 -9.50 1.70 -4.58
CA PRO A 223 -10.66 2.45 -4.09
C PRO A 223 -11.12 3.58 -5.03
N GLY A 224 -10.33 3.90 -6.05
CA GLY A 224 -10.68 4.87 -7.07
C GLY A 224 -10.57 4.28 -8.47
N ARG A 225 -9.75 4.90 -9.32
CA ARG A 225 -9.57 4.49 -10.71
C ARG A 225 -8.12 4.07 -10.97
N PHE A 226 -7.94 2.85 -11.47
CA PHE A 226 -6.64 2.43 -11.99
C PHE A 226 -6.41 3.07 -13.37
N VAL A 227 -5.25 3.71 -13.55
CA VAL A 227 -4.88 4.36 -14.79
C VAL A 227 -3.44 4.00 -15.12
N VAL A 228 -3.17 3.78 -16.41
CA VAL A 228 -1.81 3.73 -16.94
C VAL A 228 -1.51 5.08 -17.57
N LEU A 229 -0.55 5.79 -17.01
CA LEU A 229 -0.22 7.16 -17.38
C LEU A 229 1.13 7.20 -18.12
N PRO A 230 1.25 7.97 -19.23
CA PRO A 230 2.55 8.15 -19.87
C PRO A 230 3.48 8.95 -18.95
N PRO A 231 4.81 8.88 -19.17
CA PRO A 231 5.75 9.81 -18.54
C PRO A 231 5.31 11.25 -18.76
N LEU A 232 5.53 12.12 -17.77
CA LEU A 232 5.32 13.55 -18.00
C LEU A 232 6.25 13.99 -19.14
N ALA A 233 5.69 14.66 -20.14
CA ALA A 233 6.49 15.28 -21.18
C ALA A 233 7.48 16.22 -20.49
N ASP A 234 8.76 16.06 -20.79
CA ASP A 234 9.79 16.99 -20.32
C ASP A 234 9.39 18.37 -20.87
N ASN A 235 8.92 19.27 -20.02
CA ASN A 235 8.40 20.59 -20.41
C ASN A 235 9.52 21.53 -20.90
N GLY A 236 10.60 20.98 -21.48
CA GLY A 236 11.60 21.74 -22.18
C GLY A 236 12.35 22.72 -21.28
N ILE A 237 12.59 22.39 -20.00
CA ILE A 237 13.67 23.05 -19.26
C ILE A 237 14.96 22.60 -19.93
N ARG A 238 15.37 23.37 -20.94
CA ARG A 238 16.64 23.23 -21.64
C ARG A 238 17.70 23.01 -20.56
N ARG A 239 18.34 21.84 -20.58
CA ARG A 239 19.58 21.60 -19.85
C ARG A 239 20.57 22.64 -20.37
N GLY A 240 20.64 23.78 -19.69
CA GLY A 240 21.62 24.80 -19.94
C GLY A 240 22.96 24.20 -19.59
N THR A 241 23.70 23.76 -20.61
CA THR A 241 25.12 23.50 -20.51
C THR A 241 25.80 24.80 -20.06
N ARG A 242 26.30 24.81 -18.84
CA ARG A 242 27.44 25.63 -18.44
C ARG A 242 28.23 24.92 -17.35
#